data_AF-A0A935PUY8-F1
#
_entry.id   AF-A0A935PUY8-F1
#
_cell.length_a   1.000
_cell.length_b   1.000
_cell.length_c   1.000
_cell.angle_alpha   90.00
_cell.angle_beta   90.00
_cell.angle_gamma   90.00
#
_symmetry.space_group_name_H-M   'P 1'
#
loop_
_entity.id
_entity.type
_entity.pdbx_description
1 polymer ?
#
loop_
_entity_poly.entity_id
_entity_poly.type
_entity_poly.pdbx_seq_one_letter_code
_entity_poly.pdbx_strand_id
1 'polypeptide(L)'
;MSRSRQRASHRKRPEHNPPQRMAIPVQEIEAIVEQSGARPLTEAEQATLKAAVGTLARITAELETKETTLARLRRILFGAPTESTANVLGEAEKGDTPPADTATRPSAEGGDEKAAGQATSDATVAEPKKKRPGHGRNGAADYPRAPHIAVPHATLRHGDPCPVAGCTGRVYGQRGEPAVLVRITGVAPLLAKVYELERLRCGLCGTVFTADPRQALARQSTTTPPRR
;
A
#
# COMPACT_ATOMS: atom_id res chain seq x y z
N MET A 1 -47.28 20.39 -26.90
CA MET A 1 -46.41 20.63 -25.73
C MET A 1 -45.00 20.17 -26.06
N SER A 2 -44.14 21.06 -26.56
CA SER A 2 -42.77 20.72 -26.94
C SER A 2 -41.80 21.51 -26.07
N ARG A 3 -41.30 20.88 -24.99
CA ARG A 3 -40.33 21.50 -24.08
C ARG A 3 -38.94 21.45 -24.70
N SER A 4 -38.49 22.59 -25.21
CA SER A 4 -37.12 22.84 -25.65
C SER A 4 -36.14 22.59 -24.49
N ARG A 5 -35.20 21.66 -24.67
CA ARG A 5 -34.11 21.41 -23.71
C ARG A 5 -33.02 22.46 -23.93
N GLN A 6 -32.94 23.44 -23.04
CA GLN A 6 -31.81 24.37 -23.00
C GLN A 6 -30.52 23.59 -22.67
N ARG A 7 -29.50 23.75 -23.53
CA ARG A 7 -28.16 23.20 -23.31
C ARG A 7 -27.49 23.98 -22.17
N ALA A 8 -27.10 23.30 -21.11
CA ALA A 8 -26.30 23.86 -20.03
C ALA A 8 -24.93 24.30 -20.59
N SER A 9 -24.59 25.57 -20.42
CA SER A 9 -23.30 26.12 -20.80
C SER A 9 -22.20 25.55 -19.90
N HIS A 10 -21.24 24.85 -20.51
CA HIS A 10 -20.02 24.43 -19.82
C HIS A 10 -19.22 25.68 -19.43
N ARG A 11 -19.26 26.06 -18.15
CA ARG A 11 -18.32 27.04 -17.60
C ARG A 11 -16.92 26.43 -17.65
N LYS A 12 -16.02 27.02 -18.45
CA LYS A 12 -14.59 26.68 -18.46
C LYS A 12 -14.05 26.78 -17.03
N ARG A 13 -13.42 25.71 -16.54
CA ARG A 13 -12.65 25.77 -15.28
C ARG A 13 -11.49 26.74 -15.49
N PRO A 14 -11.20 27.63 -14.53
CA PRO A 14 -10.05 28.52 -14.62
C PRO A 14 -8.77 27.68 -14.77
N GLU A 15 -7.93 28.05 -15.73
CA GLU A 15 -6.61 27.45 -15.92
C GLU A 15 -5.82 27.66 -14.63
N HIS A 16 -5.54 26.55 -13.93
CA HIS A 16 -4.67 26.58 -12.79
C HIS A 16 -3.23 26.61 -13.33
N ASN A 17 -2.67 27.81 -13.44
CA ASN A 17 -1.24 27.96 -13.71
C ASN A 17 -0.49 27.17 -12.62
N PRO A 18 0.27 26.12 -12.98
CA PRO A 18 0.97 25.33 -11.98
C PRO A 18 1.96 26.24 -11.24
N PRO A 19 1.95 26.26 -9.91
CA PRO A 19 2.88 27.08 -9.16
C PRO A 19 4.32 26.68 -9.52
N GLN A 20 5.15 27.68 -9.84
CA GLN A 20 6.58 27.45 -10.06
C GLN A 20 7.20 26.90 -8.78
N ARG A 21 7.84 25.74 -8.91
CA ARG A 21 8.47 25.05 -7.80
C ARG A 21 9.85 25.65 -7.58
N MET A 22 10.03 26.25 -6.41
CA MET A 22 11.35 26.60 -5.91
C MET A 22 11.77 25.55 -4.90
N ALA A 23 12.78 24.75 -5.23
CA ALA A 23 13.39 23.83 -4.28
C ALA A 23 14.38 24.64 -3.43
N ILE A 24 13.91 25.17 -2.30
CA ILE A 24 14.74 25.92 -1.37
C ILE A 24 15.10 24.99 -0.20
N PRO A 25 16.38 24.63 0.00
CA PRO A 25 16.81 23.84 1.15
C PRO A 25 16.57 24.62 2.45
N VAL A 26 16.19 23.93 3.51
CA VAL A 26 15.88 24.54 4.82
C VAL A 26 17.07 25.33 5.35
N GLN A 27 18.29 24.85 5.07
CA GLN A 27 19.55 25.48 5.45
C GLN A 27 19.72 26.87 4.83
N GLU A 28 19.21 27.09 3.61
CA GLU A 28 19.27 28.41 2.96
C GLU A 28 18.29 29.38 3.61
N ILE A 29 17.11 28.91 4.02
CA ILE A 29 16.15 29.72 4.78
C ILE A 29 16.72 30.08 6.16
N GLU A 30 17.33 29.11 6.86
CA GLU A 30 17.98 29.32 8.15
C GLU A 30 19.14 30.33 8.04
N ALA A 31 19.99 30.20 7.02
CA ALA A 31 21.10 31.13 6.78
C ALA A 31 20.61 32.56 6.53
N ILE A 32 19.51 32.73 5.78
CA ILE A 32 18.89 34.05 5.56
C ILE A 32 18.39 34.64 6.89
N VAL A 33 17.78 33.82 7.75
CA VAL A 33 17.29 34.26 9.06
C VAL A 33 18.46 34.66 9.98
N GLU A 34 19.54 33.88 10.03
CA GLU A 34 20.72 34.21 10.83
C GLU A 34 21.40 35.52 10.36
N GLN A 35 21.50 35.73 9.05
CA GLN A 35 22.12 36.93 8.48
C GLN A 35 21.26 38.19 8.65
N SER A 36 19.94 38.04 8.78
CA SER A 36 19.00 39.16 8.96
C SER A 36 19.26 39.97 10.24
N GLY A 37 19.88 39.37 11.26
CA GLY A 37 20.28 40.05 12.49
C GLY A 37 21.53 40.93 12.34
N ALA A 38 22.37 40.66 11.33
CA ALA A 38 23.64 41.33 11.11
C ALA A 38 23.59 42.37 9.98
N ARG A 39 22.71 42.19 8.99
CA ARG A 39 22.57 43.06 7.82
C ARG A 39 21.11 43.13 7.38
N PRO A 40 20.62 44.27 6.84
CA PRO A 40 19.33 44.32 6.18
C PRO A 40 19.23 43.30 5.04
N LEU A 41 18.11 42.57 5.00
CA LEU A 41 17.82 41.56 3.97
C LEU A 41 17.83 42.18 2.57
N THR A 42 18.43 41.47 1.62
CA THR A 42 18.30 41.79 0.20
C THR A 42 16.88 41.51 -0.30
N GLU A 43 16.54 42.12 -1.44
CA GLU A 43 15.24 41.91 -2.09
C GLU A 43 15.02 40.43 -2.48
N ALA A 44 16.07 39.74 -2.92
CA ALA A 44 16.01 38.31 -3.26
C ALA A 44 15.75 37.42 -2.03
N GLU A 45 16.43 37.70 -0.91
CA GLU A 45 16.22 36.99 0.36
C GLU A 45 14.79 37.24 0.87
N GLN A 46 14.31 38.48 0.79
CA GLN A 46 12.94 38.82 1.18
C GLN A 46 11.90 38.13 0.29
N ALA A 47 12.13 38.05 -1.02
CA ALA A 47 11.25 37.34 -1.96
C ALA A 47 11.19 35.84 -1.63
N THR A 48 12.34 35.25 -1.31
CA THR A 48 12.46 33.83 -0.91
C THR A 48 11.68 33.54 0.36
N LEU A 49 11.82 34.37 1.40
CA LEU A 49 11.07 34.24 2.65
C LEU A 49 9.56 34.44 2.44
N LYS A 50 9.15 35.44 1.64
CA LYS A 50 7.73 35.67 1.29
C LYS A 50 7.14 34.47 0.56
N ALA A 51 7.89 33.84 -0.37
CA ALA A 51 7.46 32.64 -1.07
C ALA A 51 7.30 31.45 -0.12
N ALA A 52 8.23 31.26 0.82
CA ALA A 52 8.16 30.20 1.83
C ALA A 52 6.94 30.37 2.75
N VAL A 53 6.73 31.58 3.30
CA VAL A 53 5.59 31.89 4.17
C VAL A 53 4.26 31.77 3.41
N GLY A 54 4.20 32.25 2.16
CA GLY A 54 3.02 32.10 1.30
C GLY A 54 2.68 30.64 1.03
N THR A 55 3.69 29.78 0.90
CA THR A 55 3.50 28.33 0.76
C THR A 55 2.91 27.72 2.03
N LEU A 56 3.44 28.07 3.21
CA LEU A 56 2.90 27.61 4.49
C LEU A 56 1.43 28.01 4.69
N ALA A 57 1.10 29.29 4.43
CA ALA A 57 -0.27 29.80 4.52
C ALA A 57 -1.24 29.05 3.59
N ARG A 58 -0.77 28.64 2.41
CA ARG A 58 -1.58 27.84 1.48
C ARG A 58 -1.80 26.42 1.98
N ILE A 59 -0.79 25.78 2.58
CA ILE A 59 -0.92 24.43 3.15
C ILE A 59 -1.93 24.44 4.30
N THR A 60 -1.83 25.42 5.20
CA THR A 60 -2.72 25.53 6.36
C THR A 60 -4.17 25.75 5.92
N ALA A 61 -4.41 26.63 4.94
CA ALA A 61 -5.75 26.84 4.38
C ALA A 61 -6.33 25.56 3.73
N GLU A 62 -5.52 24.81 2.98
CA GLU A 62 -5.96 23.54 2.37
C GLU A 62 -6.26 22.48 3.46
N LEU A 63 -5.50 22.44 4.56
CA LEU A 63 -5.76 21.52 5.68
C LEU A 63 -7.04 21.86 6.45
N GLU A 64 -7.35 23.15 6.63
CA GLU A 64 -8.55 23.61 7.34
C GLU A 64 -9.85 23.21 6.61
N THR A 65 -9.84 23.16 5.28
CA THR A 65 -11.03 22.84 4.49
C THR A 65 -11.57 21.41 4.65
N LYS A 66 -10.90 20.52 5.42
CA LYS A 66 -11.27 19.11 5.70
C LYS A 66 -11.55 18.19 4.50
N GLU A 67 -11.53 18.72 3.27
CA GLU A 67 -11.78 18.01 2.02
C GLU A 67 -10.48 17.64 1.27
N THR A 68 -9.32 17.92 1.86
CA THR A 68 -8.02 17.67 1.24
C THR A 68 -7.47 16.32 1.64
N THR A 69 -6.90 15.59 0.67
CA THR A 69 -6.23 14.31 0.91
C THR A 69 -4.72 14.53 0.92
N LEU A 70 -3.98 13.69 1.66
CA LEU A 70 -2.51 13.67 1.62
C LEU A 70 -1.97 13.55 0.18
N ALA A 71 -2.67 12.81 -0.69
CA ALA A 71 -2.33 12.70 -2.10
C ALA A 71 -2.46 14.03 -2.86
N ARG A 72 -3.49 14.83 -2.56
CA ARG A 72 -3.68 16.17 -3.14
C ARG A 72 -2.62 17.16 -2.63
N LEU A 73 -2.32 17.15 -1.33
CA LEU A 73 -1.25 17.98 -0.75
C LEU A 73 0.11 17.64 -1.36
N ARG A 74 0.43 16.35 -1.52
CA ARG A 74 1.65 15.92 -2.21
C ARG A 74 1.72 16.43 -3.64
N ARG A 75 0.60 16.56 -4.36
CA ARG A 75 0.61 17.13 -5.72
C ARG A 75 0.79 18.65 -5.74
N ILE A 76 0.28 19.35 -4.73
CA ILE A 76 0.48 20.79 -4.59
C ILE A 76 1.95 21.07 -4.24
N LEU A 77 2.53 20.31 -3.30
CA LEU A 77 3.89 20.52 -2.77
C LEU A 77 5.01 19.84 -3.54
N PHE A 78 4.75 18.66 -4.11
CA PHE A 78 5.71 17.85 -4.87
C PHE A 78 5.33 17.62 -6.35
N GLY A 79 4.19 18.16 -6.77
CA GLY A 79 3.79 18.18 -8.18
C GLY A 79 2.97 16.95 -8.49
N ALA A 80 2.17 17.00 -9.56
CA ALA A 80 1.68 15.75 -10.11
C ALA A 80 2.92 14.88 -10.43
N PRO A 81 2.93 13.57 -10.12
CA PRO A 81 3.96 12.70 -10.67
C PRO A 81 3.79 12.75 -12.20
N THR A 82 4.61 13.53 -12.88
CA THR A 82 4.45 13.84 -14.31
C THR A 82 4.99 12.77 -15.25
N GLU A 83 5.32 11.59 -14.75
CA GLU A 83 5.87 10.52 -15.57
C GLU A 83 5.12 9.23 -15.31
N SER A 84 4.02 9.04 -16.04
CA SER A 84 3.63 7.70 -16.45
C SER A 84 4.04 7.55 -17.91
N THR A 85 4.54 6.38 -18.29
CA THR A 85 4.79 6.04 -19.70
C THR A 85 3.56 6.33 -20.57
N ALA A 86 2.34 6.21 -20.04
CA ALA A 86 1.11 6.58 -20.71
C ALA A 86 0.96 8.10 -20.99
N ASN A 87 1.42 8.97 -20.07
CA ASN A 87 1.38 10.42 -20.25
C ASN A 87 2.48 10.95 -21.18
N VAL A 88 3.57 10.19 -21.34
CA VAL A 88 4.71 10.57 -22.19
C VAL A 88 4.56 9.99 -23.61
N LEU A 89 4.06 8.76 -23.75
CA LEU A 89 4.03 8.06 -25.04
C LEU A 89 2.70 8.22 -25.80
N GLY A 90 1.65 8.72 -25.16
CA GLY A 90 0.30 8.64 -25.72
C GLY A 90 -0.14 7.18 -25.87
N GLU A 91 -1.44 6.93 -25.90
CA GLU A 91 -1.96 5.59 -26.18
C GLU A 91 -1.76 5.26 -27.67
N ALA A 92 -0.55 4.80 -28.02
CA ALA A 92 -0.29 4.11 -29.28
C ALA A 92 -0.45 2.60 -29.05
N GLU A 93 -1.62 2.12 -29.46
CA GLU A 93 -1.91 0.83 -30.12
C GLU A 93 -1.12 -0.43 -29.67
N LYS A 94 -1.93 -1.42 -29.24
CA LYS A 94 -1.62 -2.83 -28.96
C LYS A 94 -0.61 -3.46 -29.94
N GLY A 95 0.35 -4.22 -29.40
CA GLY A 95 1.10 -5.23 -30.16
C GLY A 95 2.28 -5.82 -29.38
N ASP A 96 2.17 -7.11 -29.05
CA ASP A 96 3.20 -8.12 -28.75
C ASP A 96 4.41 -7.81 -27.82
N THR A 97 4.60 -8.74 -26.87
CA THR A 97 5.82 -9.00 -26.07
C THR A 97 6.71 -10.02 -26.81
N PRO A 98 7.94 -10.44 -26.37
CA PRO A 98 8.92 -10.03 -25.32
C PRO A 98 10.39 -10.01 -25.92
N PRO A 99 11.58 -10.17 -25.23
CA PRO A 99 11.87 -10.61 -23.84
C PRO A 99 13.06 -10.00 -23.05
N ALA A 100 13.08 -10.42 -21.76
CA ALA A 100 14.21 -10.76 -20.85
C ALA A 100 15.28 -9.71 -20.47
N ASP A 101 15.31 -9.34 -19.17
CA ASP A 101 16.35 -9.70 -18.16
C ASP A 101 17.50 -8.67 -18.12
N THR A 102 18.00 -8.12 -16.99
CA THR A 102 18.49 -8.79 -15.78
C THR A 102 18.86 -7.73 -14.71
N ALA A 103 18.84 -8.13 -13.43
CA ALA A 103 19.72 -7.71 -12.31
C ALA A 103 19.59 -6.24 -11.80
N THR A 104 19.62 -5.87 -10.51
CA THR A 104 19.95 -6.51 -9.22
C THR A 104 19.54 -5.53 -8.08
N ARG A 105 19.24 -6.11 -6.90
CA ARG A 105 18.90 -5.59 -5.53
C ARG A 105 19.73 -4.36 -5.03
N PRO A 106 19.40 -3.68 -3.89
CA PRO A 106 18.62 -4.15 -2.71
C PRO A 106 17.56 -3.21 -2.11
N SER A 107 16.60 -3.83 -1.41
CA SER A 107 15.65 -3.17 -0.51
C SER A 107 16.31 -2.83 0.83
N ALA A 108 16.17 -1.57 1.23
CA ALA A 108 16.42 -1.09 2.58
C ALA A 108 15.15 -1.21 3.44
N GLU A 109 15.39 -1.53 4.70
CA GLU A 109 14.45 -1.83 5.77
C GLU A 109 13.91 -0.56 6.47
N GLY A 110 12.84 -0.75 7.24
CA GLY A 110 12.21 0.23 8.13
C GLY A 110 10.69 0.21 7.89
N GLY A 111 9.86 -0.38 8.74
CA GLY A 111 9.88 -0.38 10.20
C GLY A 111 8.50 0.13 10.61
N ASP A 112 7.50 -0.76 10.60
CA ASP A 112 6.10 -0.45 10.91
C ASP A 112 5.91 -0.55 12.44
N GLU A 113 6.15 0.55 13.15
CA GLU A 113 5.64 0.74 14.50
C GLU A 113 4.23 1.35 14.43
N LYS A 114 3.23 0.48 14.65
CA LYS A 114 1.88 0.87 15.00
C LYS A 114 1.89 1.54 16.38
N ALA A 115 1.64 2.84 16.43
CA ALA A 115 1.12 3.49 17.63
C ALA A 115 -0.40 3.63 17.52
N ALA A 116 -1.06 3.11 18.55
CA ALA A 116 -2.49 3.19 18.80
C ALA A 116 -2.94 4.62 19.16
N GLY A 117 -4.22 4.89 18.88
CA GLY A 117 -4.97 6.05 19.37
C GLY A 117 -6.41 5.89 18.89
N GLN A 118 -7.16 4.97 19.51
CA GLN A 118 -8.15 5.24 20.55
C GLN A 118 -9.35 6.08 20.05
N ALA A 119 -10.39 5.29 19.78
CA ALA A 119 -11.81 5.59 19.69
C ALA A 119 -12.29 6.94 20.26
N THR A 120 -13.01 7.68 19.42
CA THR A 120 -14.28 8.28 19.82
C THR A 120 -15.36 7.72 18.91
N SER A 121 -16.30 7.03 19.54
CA SER A 121 -17.54 6.50 18.99
C SER A 121 -18.41 7.61 18.43
N ASP A 122 -18.77 7.52 17.15
CA ASP A 122 -20.14 7.82 16.74
C ASP A 122 -20.57 6.93 15.58
N ALA A 123 -21.69 6.27 15.79
CA ALA A 123 -22.23 5.25 14.90
C ALA A 123 -22.95 5.93 13.73
N THR A 124 -22.30 5.97 12.57
CA THR A 124 -23.00 6.06 11.29
C THR A 124 -22.54 4.92 10.40
N VAL A 125 -23.50 4.09 10.00
CA VAL A 125 -23.33 2.95 9.10
C VAL A 125 -22.85 3.49 7.74
N ALA A 126 -21.53 3.53 7.56
CA ALA A 126 -20.91 3.90 6.30
C ALA A 126 -20.87 2.65 5.41
N GLU A 127 -21.64 2.66 4.33
CA GLU A 127 -21.56 1.66 3.27
C GLU A 127 -20.11 1.51 2.77
N PRO A 128 -19.63 0.28 2.53
CA PRO A 128 -18.25 0.05 2.13
C PRO A 128 -17.98 0.66 0.75
N LYS A 129 -17.13 1.70 0.72
CA LYS A 129 -16.62 2.28 -0.54
C LYS A 129 -15.97 1.18 -1.39
N LYS A 130 -16.45 1.02 -2.63
CA LYS A 130 -15.93 0.04 -3.59
C LYS A 130 -14.43 0.28 -3.81
N LYS A 131 -13.62 -0.74 -3.52
CA LYS A 131 -12.18 -0.72 -3.80
C LYS A 131 -11.99 -0.52 -5.31
N ARG A 132 -11.07 0.37 -5.70
CA ARG A 132 -10.68 0.56 -7.11
C ARG A 132 -10.18 -0.80 -7.65
N PRO A 133 -10.53 -1.20 -8.89
CA PRO A 133 -10.07 -2.46 -9.44
C PRO A 133 -8.53 -2.53 -9.42
N GLY A 134 -7.98 -3.48 -8.68
CA GLY A 134 -6.54 -3.76 -8.65
C GLY A 134 -6.18 -4.76 -9.75
N HIS A 135 -4.99 -4.64 -10.34
CA HIS A 135 -4.51 -5.52 -11.41
C HIS A 135 -3.32 -6.38 -10.94
N GLY A 136 -3.52 -7.29 -9.97
CA GLY A 136 -2.47 -8.30 -9.74
C GLY A 136 -2.31 -8.91 -8.35
N ARG A 137 -3.24 -8.73 -7.42
CA ARG A 137 -3.23 -9.50 -6.15
C ARG A 137 -4.65 -9.96 -5.81
N ASN A 138 -5.00 -11.10 -6.39
CA ASN A 138 -6.22 -11.81 -6.02
C ASN A 138 -5.99 -12.48 -4.66
N GLY A 139 -6.85 -12.23 -3.70
CA GLY A 139 -6.85 -12.91 -2.41
C GLY A 139 -7.38 -14.33 -2.55
N ALA A 140 -7.26 -15.15 -1.51
CA ALA A 140 -7.81 -16.51 -1.51
C ALA A 140 -9.32 -16.56 -1.80
N ALA A 141 -10.08 -15.56 -1.34
CA ALA A 141 -11.51 -15.42 -1.61
C ALA A 141 -11.85 -15.25 -3.11
N ASP A 142 -10.90 -14.80 -3.93
CA ASP A 142 -11.08 -14.64 -5.37
C ASP A 142 -10.92 -15.98 -6.14
N TYR A 143 -10.60 -17.07 -5.42
CA TYR A 143 -10.48 -18.42 -5.95
C TYR A 143 -11.50 -19.40 -5.32
N PRO A 144 -12.82 -19.15 -5.40
CA PRO A 144 -13.82 -19.95 -4.69
C PRO A 144 -13.93 -21.40 -5.18
N ARG A 145 -13.42 -21.70 -6.38
CA ARG A 145 -13.40 -23.05 -6.96
C ARG A 145 -12.07 -23.79 -6.73
N ALA A 146 -11.07 -23.12 -6.13
CA ALA A 146 -9.82 -23.78 -5.79
C ALA A 146 -10.04 -24.70 -4.57
N PRO A 147 -9.42 -25.89 -4.53
CA PRO A 147 -9.45 -26.71 -3.33
C PRO A 147 -8.74 -26.00 -2.18
N HIS A 148 -9.39 -25.97 -1.02
CA HIS A 148 -8.83 -25.53 0.26
C HIS A 148 -8.18 -26.72 0.97
N ILE A 149 -6.89 -26.62 1.24
CA ILE A 149 -6.07 -27.70 1.81
C ILE A 149 -5.58 -27.23 3.18
N ALA A 150 -6.09 -27.83 4.25
CA ALA A 150 -5.61 -27.60 5.60
C ALA A 150 -4.21 -28.22 5.79
N VAL A 151 -3.27 -27.42 6.29
CA VAL A 151 -1.88 -27.81 6.55
C VAL A 151 -1.63 -27.70 8.05
N PRO A 152 -1.69 -28.82 8.80
CA PRO A 152 -1.38 -28.81 10.22
C PRO A 152 0.12 -28.57 10.43
N HIS A 153 0.47 -28.04 11.60
CA HIS A 153 1.86 -27.86 11.99
C HIS A 153 2.52 -29.24 12.24
N ALA A 154 3.62 -29.58 11.54
CA ALA A 154 4.19 -30.93 11.65
C ALA A 154 4.68 -31.32 13.05
N THR A 155 5.30 -30.37 13.77
CA THR A 155 6.04 -30.67 15.00
C THR A 155 5.34 -30.22 16.28
N LEU A 156 4.27 -29.43 16.18
CA LEU A 156 3.66 -28.73 17.31
C LEU A 156 2.14 -28.86 17.22
N ARG A 157 1.48 -29.10 18.34
CA ARG A 157 0.03 -29.31 18.44
C ARG A 157 -0.54 -28.42 19.52
N HIS A 158 -1.86 -28.24 19.47
CA HIS A 158 -2.58 -27.57 20.54
C HIS A 158 -2.33 -28.26 21.90
N GLY A 159 -1.89 -27.49 22.89
CA GLY A 159 -1.60 -27.95 24.25
C GLY A 159 -0.12 -28.24 24.52
N ASP A 160 0.72 -28.25 23.48
CA ASP A 160 2.15 -28.51 23.62
C ASP A 160 2.88 -27.37 24.36
N PRO A 161 4.03 -27.66 25.00
CA PRO A 161 4.87 -26.63 25.60
C PRO A 161 5.42 -25.68 24.53
N CYS A 162 5.58 -24.41 24.90
CA CYS A 162 6.16 -23.40 24.03
C CYS A 162 7.63 -23.75 23.71
N PRO A 163 8.05 -23.79 22.43
CA PRO A 163 9.44 -24.06 22.07
C PRO A 163 10.37 -22.86 22.26
N VAL A 164 9.85 -21.69 22.66
CA VAL A 164 10.67 -20.50 22.93
C VAL A 164 11.46 -20.71 24.21
N ALA A 165 12.78 -20.54 24.13
CA ALA A 165 13.67 -20.66 25.28
C ALA A 165 13.24 -19.73 26.42
N GLY A 166 13.12 -20.27 27.63
CA GLY A 166 12.68 -19.53 28.81
C GLY A 166 11.16 -19.31 28.92
N CYS A 167 10.35 -19.86 28.00
CA CYS A 167 8.90 -19.79 28.08
C CYS A 167 8.29 -21.10 28.61
N THR A 168 7.52 -21.03 29.69
CA THR A 168 6.79 -22.18 30.28
C THR A 168 5.32 -22.25 29.83
N GLY A 169 4.93 -21.43 28.86
CA GLY A 169 3.56 -21.38 28.33
C GLY A 169 3.18 -22.60 27.49
N ARG A 170 1.89 -22.74 27.21
CA ARG A 170 1.34 -23.71 26.26
C ARG A 170 0.85 -23.03 24.99
N VAL A 171 0.89 -23.74 23.88
CA VAL A 171 0.44 -23.24 22.58
C VAL A 171 -0.99 -23.66 22.27
N TYR A 172 -1.75 -22.75 21.67
CA TYR A 172 -3.18 -22.93 21.37
C TYR A 172 -3.45 -22.54 19.92
N GLY A 173 -4.32 -23.30 19.25
CA GLY A 173 -4.67 -23.05 17.85
C GLY A 173 -5.53 -21.80 17.66
N GLN A 174 -5.18 -20.98 16.67
CA GLN A 174 -5.95 -19.81 16.24
C GLN A 174 -7.02 -20.23 15.21
N ARG A 175 -8.14 -20.79 15.69
CA ARG A 175 -9.17 -21.46 14.84
C ARG A 175 -9.91 -20.56 13.84
N GLY A 176 -9.75 -19.23 13.89
CA GLY A 176 -10.43 -18.29 12.99
C GLY A 176 -9.50 -17.50 12.06
N GLU A 177 -8.18 -17.66 12.19
CA GLU A 177 -7.22 -16.81 11.49
C GLU A 177 -6.08 -17.65 10.91
N PRO A 178 -6.32 -18.67 10.07
CA PRO A 178 -5.23 -19.43 9.45
C PRO A 178 -4.38 -18.52 8.55
N ALA A 179 -3.10 -18.83 8.40
CA ALA A 179 -2.28 -18.16 7.39
C ALA A 179 -2.60 -18.77 6.02
N VAL A 180 -2.96 -17.94 5.04
CA VAL A 180 -3.44 -18.44 3.75
C VAL A 180 -2.39 -18.24 2.67
N LEU A 181 -2.11 -19.29 1.89
CA LEU A 181 -1.21 -19.27 0.74
C LEU A 181 -1.94 -19.76 -0.51
N VAL A 182 -2.01 -18.92 -1.55
CA VAL A 182 -2.57 -19.32 -2.86
C VAL A 182 -1.45 -19.72 -3.80
N ARG A 183 -1.54 -20.92 -4.39
CA ARG A 183 -0.61 -21.38 -5.42
C ARG A 183 -1.34 -21.56 -6.74
N ILE A 184 -0.86 -20.88 -7.78
CA ILE A 184 -1.37 -20.98 -9.14
C ILE A 184 -0.41 -21.84 -9.96
N THR A 185 -0.96 -22.77 -10.71
CA THR A 185 -0.23 -23.71 -11.59
C THR A 185 -0.57 -23.35 -13.03
N GLY A 186 0.45 -23.02 -13.83
CA GLY A 186 0.32 -22.56 -15.22
C GLY A 186 0.00 -23.66 -16.23
N VAL A 187 -0.83 -24.64 -15.87
CA VAL A 187 -1.39 -25.60 -16.83
C VAL A 187 -2.65 -25.00 -17.44
N ALA A 188 -3.02 -25.41 -18.66
CA ALA A 188 -4.29 -25.04 -19.26
C ALA A 188 -5.33 -26.14 -18.99
N PRO A 189 -6.51 -25.83 -18.42
CA PRO A 189 -6.91 -24.56 -17.78
C PRO A 189 -6.17 -24.28 -16.47
N LEU A 190 -6.03 -23.00 -16.10
CA LEU A 190 -5.29 -22.58 -14.89
C LEU A 190 -5.86 -23.23 -13.63
N LEU A 191 -4.98 -23.85 -12.85
CA LEU A 191 -5.34 -24.49 -11.58
C LEU A 191 -4.79 -23.68 -10.40
N ALA A 192 -5.67 -23.27 -9.50
CA ALA A 192 -5.29 -22.66 -8.22
C ALA A 192 -5.56 -23.63 -7.06
N LYS A 193 -4.74 -23.57 -6.01
CA LYS A 193 -4.93 -24.27 -4.73
C LYS A 193 -4.75 -23.28 -3.59
N VAL A 194 -5.62 -23.33 -2.60
CA VAL A 194 -5.55 -22.48 -1.40
C VAL A 194 -5.08 -23.36 -0.25
N TYR A 195 -3.96 -23.02 0.37
CA TYR A 195 -3.45 -23.70 1.56
C TYR A 195 -3.76 -22.88 2.79
N GLU A 196 -4.39 -23.51 3.77
CA GLU A 196 -4.69 -22.94 5.08
C GLU A 196 -3.69 -23.49 6.08
N LEU A 197 -2.67 -22.70 6.38
CA LEU A 197 -1.59 -23.04 7.29
C LEU A 197 -2.06 -22.83 8.73
N GLU A 198 -1.99 -23.89 9.53
CA GLU A 198 -2.32 -23.83 10.96
C GLU A 198 -1.42 -22.82 11.68
N ARG A 199 -2.03 -22.04 12.57
CA ARG A 199 -1.32 -21.10 13.44
C ARG A 199 -1.57 -21.47 14.89
N LEU A 200 -0.48 -21.64 15.64
CA LEU A 200 -0.48 -21.93 17.06
C LEU A 200 0.13 -20.74 17.80
N ARG A 201 -0.61 -20.15 18.74
CA ARG A 201 -0.15 -19.02 19.57
C ARG A 201 0.11 -19.50 20.98
N CYS A 202 1.29 -19.18 21.53
CA CYS A 202 1.56 -19.38 22.95
C CYS A 202 0.68 -18.46 23.82
N GLY A 203 0.07 -19.02 24.87
CA GLY A 203 -0.73 -18.25 25.82
C GLY A 203 0.09 -17.32 26.72
N LEU A 204 1.39 -17.60 26.92
CA LEU A 204 2.26 -16.84 27.82
C LEU A 204 3.07 -15.77 27.08
N CYS A 205 3.93 -16.16 26.13
CA CYS A 205 4.79 -15.22 25.40
C CYS A 205 4.14 -14.63 24.15
N GLY A 206 2.97 -15.13 23.73
CA GLY A 206 2.25 -14.62 22.55
C GLY A 206 2.86 -14.97 21.19
N THR A 207 4.02 -15.65 21.15
CA THR A 207 4.67 -16.09 19.90
C THR A 207 3.72 -16.98 19.09
N VAL A 208 3.67 -16.74 17.77
CA VAL A 208 2.84 -17.51 16.84
C VAL A 208 3.73 -18.39 15.96
N PHE A 209 3.45 -19.68 15.98
CA PHE A 209 4.07 -20.70 15.14
C PHE A 209 3.12 -21.00 13.98
N THR A 210 3.57 -20.76 12.76
CA THR A 210 2.79 -21.03 11.55
C THR A 210 3.33 -22.30 10.87
N ALA A 211 2.44 -23.19 10.43
CA ALA A 211 2.82 -24.39 9.72
C ALA A 211 3.66 -24.06 8.46
N ASP A 212 4.68 -24.88 8.20
CA ASP A 212 5.58 -24.65 7.06
C ASP A 212 4.86 -24.93 5.73
N PRO A 213 4.78 -23.96 4.81
CA PRO A 213 4.18 -24.17 3.50
C PRO A 213 4.85 -25.29 2.68
N ARG A 214 6.11 -25.65 2.94
CA ARG A 214 6.79 -26.77 2.26
C ARG A 214 6.14 -28.12 2.58
N GLN A 215 5.61 -28.29 3.78
CA GLN A 215 4.89 -29.51 4.18
C GLN A 215 3.59 -29.67 3.38
N ALA A 216 3.00 -28.55 2.95
CA ALA A 216 1.87 -28.55 2.03
C ALA A 216 2.24 -29.03 0.62
N LEU A 217 3.47 -28.73 0.17
CA LEU A 217 3.97 -29.02 -1.17
C LEU A 217 4.53 -30.45 -1.29
N ALA A 218 5.15 -31.00 -0.23
CA ALA A 218 5.76 -32.33 -0.24
C ALA A 218 4.74 -33.47 -0.43
N ARG A 219 3.47 -33.28 -0.04
CA ARG A 219 2.41 -34.29 -0.22
C ARG A 219 1.95 -34.47 -1.67
N GLN A 220 2.45 -33.67 -2.62
CA GLN A 220 1.93 -33.63 -4.00
C GLN A 220 2.90 -34.17 -5.05
N SER A 221 4.18 -34.37 -4.72
CA SER A 221 5.16 -34.92 -5.66
C SER A 221 5.10 -36.45 -5.81
N THR A 222 4.28 -37.15 -5.02
CA THR A 222 4.20 -38.63 -5.04
C THR A 222 3.21 -39.20 -6.05
N THR A 223 2.53 -38.36 -6.84
CA THR A 223 1.55 -38.82 -7.84
C THR A 223 2.00 -38.49 -9.25
N THR A 224 3.20 -38.94 -9.63
CA THR A 224 3.57 -39.10 -11.04
C THR A 224 3.43 -40.59 -11.36
N PRO A 225 2.39 -41.03 -12.09
CA PRO A 225 2.32 -42.43 -12.51
C PRO A 225 3.52 -42.73 -13.43
N PRO A 226 4.10 -43.95 -13.36
CA PRO A 226 5.16 -44.33 -14.29
C PRO A 226 4.64 -44.19 -15.72
N ARG A 227 5.39 -43.49 -16.57
CA ARG A 227 5.12 -43.44 -18.01
C ARG A 227 5.19 -44.88 -18.54
N ARG A 228 4.07 -45.36 -19.11
CA ARG A 228 4.00 -46.59 -19.89
C ARG A 228 4.61 -46.36 -21.27
#